data_AF-A0A4V3GKR5-F1
#
_entry.id   AF-A0A4V3GKR5-F1
#
_cell.length_a   1.000
_cell.length_b   1.000
_cell.length_c   1.000
_cell.angle_alpha   90.00
_cell.angle_beta   90.00
_cell.angle_gamma   90.00
#
_symmetry.space_group_name_H-M   'P 1'
#
loop_
_entity.id
_entity.type
_entity.pdbx_description
1 polymer ?
#
loop_
_entity_poly.entity_id
_entity_poly.type
_entity_poly.pdbx_seq_one_letter_code
_entity_poly.pdbx_strand_id
1 'polypeptide(L)'
;MRRLILATLVLVGAGCAQPSTDNSILQSRIDSLQSKLDNAYAPGLGEFMMGIQEHHAKLWFAGTSGNWKLAAFETGEIKETLDDVRKYCTDRPEITQLPMIDPALDSVNAAIGRQHVAGFKSAFVLLTSTCNNCHLATKHEFNVIQIPVTPPITNQVYTPPVGKATPDKR
;
A
#
# COMPACT_ATOMS: atom_id res chain seq x y z
N MET A 1 30.51 89.17 -13.50
CA MET A 1 29.25 88.47 -13.87
C MET A 1 29.13 87.21 -13.02
N ARG A 2 27.98 87.10 -12.36
CA ARG A 2 27.55 86.13 -11.35
C ARG A 2 27.08 84.83 -12.00
N ARG A 3 27.63 83.65 -11.64
CA ARG A 3 27.00 82.31 -11.71
C ARG A 3 27.71 81.37 -10.70
N LEU A 4 27.24 81.34 -9.45
CA LEU A 4 26.32 80.35 -8.86
C LEU A 4 26.90 78.92 -8.79
N ILE A 5 27.26 78.57 -7.55
CA ILE A 5 27.62 77.25 -7.03
C ILE A 5 26.43 76.30 -7.21
N LEU A 6 26.66 75.11 -7.78
CA LEU A 6 25.82 73.94 -7.51
C LEU A 6 26.73 72.71 -7.40
N ALA A 7 27.10 72.38 -6.17
CA ALA A 7 27.68 71.08 -5.84
C ALA A 7 26.54 70.06 -5.79
N THR A 8 26.41 69.25 -6.85
CA THR A 8 25.48 68.12 -6.89
C THR A 8 26.04 67.00 -6.03
N LEU A 9 25.57 66.93 -4.79
CA LEU A 9 25.76 65.81 -3.88
C LEU A 9 25.00 64.60 -4.42
N VAL A 10 25.71 63.65 -5.02
CA VAL A 10 25.13 62.35 -5.42
C VAL A 10 25.00 61.50 -4.15
N LEU A 11 23.80 61.48 -3.59
CA LEU A 11 23.41 60.53 -2.54
C LEU A 11 23.29 59.13 -3.19
N VAL A 12 24.32 58.30 -3.02
CA VAL A 12 24.23 56.87 -3.32
C VAL A 12 23.33 56.26 -2.24
N GLY A 13 22.07 56.00 -2.59
CA GLY A 13 21.15 55.26 -1.74
C GLY A 13 21.69 53.85 -1.52
N ALA A 14 22.12 53.55 -0.29
CA ALA A 14 22.33 52.19 0.17
C ALA A 14 20.98 51.48 0.23
N GLY A 15 20.59 50.85 -0.88
CA GLY A 15 19.50 49.87 -0.86
C GLY A 15 19.91 48.72 0.06
N CYS A 16 19.16 48.50 1.13
CA CYS A 16 19.35 47.35 2.02
C CYS A 16 19.25 46.06 1.20
N ALA A 17 20.39 45.43 0.91
CA ALA A 17 20.42 44.07 0.39
C ALA A 17 20.05 43.11 1.54
N GLN A 18 18.76 42.76 1.66
CA GLN A 18 18.31 41.57 2.41
C GLN A 18 18.09 40.27 1.58
N PRO A 19 18.82 39.94 0.48
CA PRO A 19 18.60 38.64 -0.19
C PRO A 19 19.19 37.42 0.54
N SER A 20 20.08 37.59 1.53
CA SER A 20 20.86 36.47 2.08
C SER A 20 20.23 35.77 3.28
N THR A 21 19.54 36.49 4.17
CA THR A 21 18.94 35.93 5.40
C THR A 21 17.70 35.09 5.12
N ASP A 22 16.86 35.49 4.16
CA ASP A 22 15.65 34.74 3.82
C ASP A 22 15.98 33.41 3.14
N ASN A 23 16.99 33.40 2.27
CA ASN A 23 17.45 32.18 1.60
C ASN A 23 18.08 31.17 2.57
N SER A 24 18.84 31.62 3.58
CA SER A 24 19.41 30.71 4.59
C SER A 24 18.33 30.13 5.51
N ILE A 25 17.31 30.91 5.86
CA ILE A 25 16.15 30.42 6.62
C ILE A 25 15.38 29.37 5.79
N LEU A 26 15.13 29.62 4.50
CA LEU A 26 14.46 28.66 3.63
C LEU A 26 15.26 27.37 3.50
N GLN A 27 16.58 27.45 3.32
CA GLN A 27 17.44 26.26 3.26
C GLN A 27 17.38 25.46 4.55
N SER A 28 17.46 26.10 5.72
CA SER A 28 17.36 25.42 7.01
C SER A 28 16.01 24.70 7.20
N ARG A 29 14.93 25.27 6.65
CA ARG A 29 13.59 24.64 6.66
C ARG A 29 13.54 23.45 5.72
N ILE A 30 14.12 23.56 4.53
CA ILE A 30 14.23 22.45 3.57
C ILE A 30 15.01 21.29 4.19
N ASP A 31 16.19 21.55 4.76
CA ASP A 31 17.02 20.53 5.39
C ASP A 31 16.29 19.85 6.57
N SER A 32 15.56 20.64 7.37
CA SER A 32 14.74 20.11 8.46
C SER A 32 13.58 19.24 7.95
N LEU A 33 12.91 19.64 6.88
CA LEU A 33 11.82 18.85 6.27
C LEU A 33 12.35 17.57 5.64
N GLN A 34 13.50 17.64 4.95
CA GLN A 34 14.16 16.46 4.39
C GLN A 34 14.56 15.49 5.50
N SER A 35 15.19 15.99 6.57
CA SER A 35 15.53 15.15 7.73
C SER A 35 14.30 14.53 8.38
N LYS A 36 13.18 15.26 8.50
CA LYS A 36 11.92 14.68 9.00
C LYS A 36 11.34 13.61 8.08
N LEU A 37 11.48 13.79 6.76
CA LEU A 37 11.02 12.81 5.78
C LEU A 37 11.89 11.54 5.79
N ASP A 38 13.21 11.70 5.84
CA ASP A 38 14.17 10.59 5.89
C ASP A 38 14.04 9.76 7.18
N ASN A 39 13.61 10.40 8.27
CA ASN A 39 13.34 9.75 9.56
C ASN A 39 11.85 9.44 9.79
N ALA A 40 10.99 9.66 8.79
CA ALA A 40 9.59 9.27 8.89
C ALA A 40 9.47 7.75 8.89
N TYR A 41 8.50 7.23 9.66
CA TYR A 41 8.22 5.80 9.64
C TYR A 41 7.73 5.36 8.26
N ALA A 42 8.34 4.31 7.72
CA ALA A 42 7.91 3.63 6.51
C ALA A 42 7.72 2.14 6.83
N PRO A 43 6.52 1.57 6.61
CA PRO A 43 6.30 0.15 6.77
C PRO A 43 7.26 -0.68 5.91
N GLY A 44 7.86 -1.70 6.49
CA GLY A 44 8.69 -2.64 5.75
C GLY A 44 7.84 -3.63 4.94
N LEU A 45 8.45 -4.25 3.91
CA LEU A 45 7.79 -5.31 3.12
C LEU A 45 7.19 -6.43 3.98
N GLY A 46 7.86 -6.79 5.09
CA GLY A 46 7.37 -7.82 6.02
C GLY A 46 6.04 -7.47 6.70
N GLU A 47 5.78 -6.18 6.99
CA GLU A 47 4.51 -5.74 7.60
C GLU A 47 3.36 -5.86 6.61
N PHE A 48 3.59 -5.45 5.36
CA PHE A 48 2.60 -5.65 4.29
C PHE A 48 2.32 -7.13 4.02
N MET A 49 3.37 -7.97 3.96
CA MET A 49 3.21 -9.40 3.74
C MET A 49 2.49 -10.09 4.92
N MET A 50 2.68 -9.62 6.16
CA MET A 50 1.93 -10.09 7.32
C MET A 50 0.44 -9.77 7.18
N GLY A 51 0.09 -8.53 6.79
CA GLY A 51 -1.30 -8.14 6.50
C GLY A 51 -1.91 -9.00 5.40
N ILE A 52 -1.21 -9.19 4.28
CA ILE A 52 -1.65 -10.06 3.18
C ILE A 52 -1.94 -11.48 3.67
N GLN A 53 -1.07 -12.05 4.50
CA GLN A 53 -1.26 -13.40 5.04
C GLN A 53 -2.48 -13.49 5.96
N GLU A 54 -2.75 -12.46 6.77
CA GLU A 54 -3.96 -12.39 7.60
C GLU A 54 -5.23 -12.33 6.73
N HIS A 55 -5.27 -11.44 5.75
CA HIS A 55 -6.41 -11.32 4.83
C HIS A 55 -6.61 -12.60 4.00
N HIS A 56 -5.52 -13.24 3.53
CA HIS A 56 -5.56 -14.54 2.86
C HIS A 56 -6.19 -15.61 3.76
N ALA A 57 -5.84 -15.65 5.04
CA ALA A 57 -6.41 -16.60 5.96
C ALA A 57 -7.90 -16.33 6.24
N LYS A 58 -8.29 -15.06 6.46
CA LYS A 58 -9.69 -14.65 6.65
C LYS A 58 -10.56 -14.96 5.41
N LEU A 59 -10.01 -14.74 4.22
CA LEU A 59 -10.63 -15.01 2.93
C LEU A 59 -11.06 -16.48 2.79
N TRP A 60 -10.22 -17.44 3.21
CA TRP A 60 -10.57 -18.86 3.16
C TRP A 60 -11.88 -19.14 3.91
N PHE A 61 -11.97 -18.71 5.16
CA PHE A 61 -13.15 -18.98 5.99
C PHE A 61 -14.39 -18.23 5.48
N ALA A 62 -14.23 -17.01 4.99
CA ALA A 62 -15.31 -16.25 4.38
C ALA A 62 -15.87 -16.94 3.13
N GLY A 63 -15.01 -17.27 2.16
CA GLY A 63 -15.43 -17.84 0.89
C GLY A 63 -15.94 -19.29 1.00
N THR A 64 -15.34 -20.10 1.87
CA THR A 64 -15.83 -21.48 2.11
C THR A 64 -17.17 -21.52 2.84
N SER A 65 -17.46 -20.49 3.65
CA SER A 65 -18.75 -20.32 4.35
C SER A 65 -19.80 -19.60 3.49
N GLY A 66 -19.48 -19.22 2.25
CA GLY A 66 -20.37 -18.50 1.35
C GLY A 66 -20.64 -17.05 1.75
N ASN A 67 -19.81 -16.46 2.61
CA ASN A 67 -19.88 -15.03 2.94
C ASN A 67 -19.16 -14.21 1.87
N TRP A 68 -19.81 -14.08 0.71
CA TRP A 68 -19.22 -13.46 -0.48
C TRP A 68 -18.86 -11.99 -0.29
N LYS A 69 -19.60 -11.25 0.55
CA LYS A 69 -19.28 -9.85 0.89
C LYS A 69 -17.97 -9.76 1.66
N LEU A 70 -17.80 -10.62 2.67
CA LEU A 70 -16.55 -10.67 3.42
C LEU A 70 -15.42 -11.19 2.53
N ALA A 71 -15.65 -12.21 1.71
CA ALA A 71 -14.63 -12.71 0.78
C ALA A 71 -14.16 -11.61 -0.20
N ALA A 72 -15.09 -10.83 -0.76
CA ALA A 72 -14.76 -9.70 -1.63
C ALA A 72 -14.01 -8.58 -0.89
N PHE A 73 -14.36 -8.33 0.37
CA PHE A 73 -13.64 -7.38 1.22
C PHE A 73 -12.19 -7.84 1.43
N GLU A 74 -11.97 -9.08 1.87
CA GLU A 74 -10.60 -9.58 2.13
C GLU A 74 -9.75 -9.68 0.85
N THR A 75 -10.33 -9.99 -0.32
CA THR A 75 -9.56 -9.90 -1.58
C THR A 75 -9.23 -8.46 -1.97
N GLY A 76 -10.11 -7.52 -1.65
CA GLY A 76 -9.85 -6.08 -1.79
C GLY A 76 -8.67 -5.62 -0.95
N GLU A 77 -8.65 -5.98 0.34
CA GLU A 77 -7.55 -5.63 1.25
C GLU A 77 -6.20 -6.21 0.79
N ILE A 78 -6.19 -7.45 0.28
CA ILE A 78 -4.97 -8.02 -0.32
C ILE A 78 -4.50 -7.18 -1.52
N LYS A 79 -5.43 -6.78 -2.41
CA LYS A 79 -5.10 -5.98 -3.59
C LYS A 79 -4.56 -4.60 -3.21
N GLU A 80 -5.22 -3.92 -2.26
CA GLU A 80 -4.78 -2.62 -1.73
C GLU A 80 -3.38 -2.73 -1.11
N THR A 81 -3.15 -3.77 -0.31
CA THR A 81 -1.83 -4.00 0.31
C THR A 81 -0.75 -4.27 -0.75
N LEU A 82 -1.05 -5.01 -1.82
CA LEU A 82 -0.12 -5.20 -2.94
C LEU A 82 0.18 -3.89 -3.69
N ASP A 83 -0.82 -3.02 -3.86
CA ASP A 83 -0.63 -1.70 -4.46
C ASP A 83 0.23 -0.78 -3.58
N ASP A 84 0.06 -0.85 -2.25
CA ASP A 84 0.92 -0.17 -1.29
C ASP A 84 2.37 -0.68 -1.35
N VAL A 85 2.57 -1.99 -1.45
CA VAL A 85 3.91 -2.58 -1.65
C VAL A 85 4.57 -2.03 -2.93
N ARG A 86 3.83 -1.95 -4.04
CA ARG A 86 4.33 -1.38 -5.30
C ARG A 86 4.72 0.09 -5.16
N LYS A 87 4.04 0.82 -4.28
CA LYS A 87 4.26 2.25 -4.05
C LYS A 87 5.40 2.54 -3.08
N TYR A 88 5.47 1.80 -1.98
CA TYR A 88 6.32 2.13 -0.83
C TYR A 88 7.59 1.28 -0.73
N CYS A 89 7.68 0.12 -1.38
CA CYS A 89 8.83 -0.77 -1.31
C CYS A 89 9.65 -0.83 -2.62
N THR A 90 9.69 0.27 -3.38
CA THR A 90 10.29 0.30 -4.74
C THR A 90 11.81 0.03 -4.77
N ASP A 91 12.49 0.14 -3.64
CA ASP A 91 13.90 -0.15 -3.45
C ASP A 91 14.20 -1.65 -3.29
N ARG A 92 13.16 -2.49 -3.19
CA ARG A 92 13.27 -3.93 -2.90
C ARG A 92 13.25 -4.77 -4.18
N PRO A 93 14.26 -5.62 -4.46
CA PRO A 93 14.28 -6.45 -5.66
C PRO A 93 13.12 -7.46 -5.73
N GLU A 94 12.57 -7.87 -4.58
CA GLU A 94 11.44 -8.78 -4.46
C GLU A 94 10.19 -8.28 -5.22
N ILE A 95 10.01 -6.96 -5.33
CA ILE A 95 8.82 -6.36 -5.94
C ILE A 95 8.72 -6.66 -7.43
N THR A 96 9.84 -6.95 -8.09
CA THR A 96 9.87 -7.34 -9.51
C THR A 96 9.06 -8.61 -9.78
N GLN A 97 8.89 -9.48 -8.77
CA GLN A 97 8.13 -10.73 -8.87
C GLN A 97 6.65 -10.57 -8.47
N LEU A 98 6.27 -9.43 -7.89
CA LEU A 98 4.92 -9.21 -7.37
C LEU A 98 3.79 -9.38 -8.43
N PRO A 99 3.97 -8.99 -9.71
CA PRO A 99 2.94 -9.20 -10.73
C PRO A 99 2.53 -10.66 -10.95
N MET A 100 3.33 -11.64 -10.50
CA MET A 100 2.96 -13.06 -10.58
C MET A 100 1.68 -13.40 -9.80
N ILE A 101 1.33 -12.59 -8.79
CA ILE A 101 0.15 -12.83 -7.94
C ILE A 101 -1.16 -12.46 -8.66
N ASP A 102 -1.13 -11.48 -9.55
CA ASP A 102 -2.34 -10.83 -10.08
C ASP A 102 -3.32 -11.82 -10.76
N PRO A 103 -2.88 -12.74 -11.65
CA PRO A 103 -3.81 -13.68 -12.30
C PRO A 103 -4.50 -14.65 -11.33
N ALA A 104 -3.82 -15.00 -10.23
CA ALA A 104 -4.39 -15.87 -9.21
C ALA A 104 -5.44 -15.13 -8.37
N LEU A 105 -5.20 -13.86 -8.04
CA LEU A 105 -6.20 -13.00 -7.41
C LEU A 105 -7.42 -12.77 -8.30
N ASP A 106 -7.22 -12.53 -9.59
CA ASP A 106 -8.32 -12.40 -10.56
C ASP A 106 -9.19 -13.66 -10.62
N SER A 107 -8.56 -14.83 -10.55
CA SER A 107 -9.26 -16.12 -10.50
C SER A 107 -10.13 -16.26 -9.25
N VAL A 108 -9.64 -15.80 -8.09
CA VAL A 108 -10.41 -15.77 -6.84
C VAL A 108 -11.57 -14.79 -6.94
N ASN A 109 -11.33 -13.55 -7.40
CA ASN A 109 -12.36 -12.54 -7.57
C ASN A 109 -13.47 -13.01 -8.52
N ALA A 110 -13.11 -13.67 -9.62
CA ALA A 110 -14.08 -14.25 -10.55
C ALA A 110 -14.93 -15.35 -9.89
N ALA A 111 -14.33 -16.19 -9.03
CA ALA A 111 -15.06 -17.22 -8.29
C ALA A 111 -15.99 -16.63 -7.22
N ILE A 112 -15.57 -15.56 -6.54
CA ILE A 112 -16.39 -14.78 -5.60
C ILE A 112 -17.58 -14.15 -6.32
N GLY A 113 -17.36 -13.50 -7.46
CA GLY A 113 -18.42 -12.89 -8.26
C GLY A 113 -19.47 -13.91 -8.74
N ARG A 114 -19.04 -15.13 -9.05
CA ARG A 114 -19.94 -16.26 -9.37
C ARG A 114 -20.56 -16.95 -8.16
N GLN A 115 -20.16 -16.59 -6.93
CA GLN A 115 -20.63 -17.20 -5.69
C GLN A 115 -20.52 -18.75 -5.69
N HIS A 116 -19.46 -19.27 -6.31
CA HIS A 116 -19.31 -20.69 -6.57
C HIS A 116 -18.25 -21.32 -5.65
N VAL A 117 -18.69 -21.96 -4.56
CA VAL A 117 -17.81 -22.48 -3.49
C VAL A 117 -16.72 -23.41 -4.00
N ALA A 118 -17.04 -24.37 -4.89
CA ALA A 118 -16.04 -25.30 -5.42
C ALA A 118 -14.99 -24.59 -6.30
N GLY A 119 -15.44 -23.59 -7.07
CA GLY A 119 -14.55 -22.76 -7.88
C GLY A 119 -13.68 -21.85 -7.01
N PHE A 120 -14.24 -21.29 -5.94
CA PHE A 120 -13.52 -20.49 -4.97
C PHE A 120 -12.41 -21.31 -4.32
N LYS A 121 -12.71 -22.53 -3.82
CA LYS A 121 -11.71 -23.41 -3.22
C LYS A 121 -10.54 -23.68 -4.18
N SER A 122 -10.85 -23.98 -5.44
CA SER A 122 -9.82 -24.23 -6.47
C SER A 122 -8.97 -22.98 -6.74
N ALA A 123 -9.59 -21.82 -6.87
CA ALA A 123 -8.89 -20.55 -7.07
C ALA A 123 -8.05 -20.14 -5.85
N PHE A 124 -8.52 -20.42 -4.63
CA PHE A 124 -7.78 -20.16 -3.40
C PHE A 124 -6.53 -21.03 -3.28
N VAL A 125 -6.63 -22.32 -3.66
CA VAL A 125 -5.47 -23.22 -3.72
C VAL A 125 -4.44 -22.70 -4.72
N LEU A 126 -4.90 -22.26 -5.90
CA LEU A 126 -4.04 -21.62 -6.89
C LEU A 126 -3.34 -20.39 -6.31
N LEU A 127 -4.09 -19.46 -5.68
CA LEU A 127 -3.51 -18.28 -5.03
C LEU A 127 -2.45 -18.67 -4.00
N THR A 128 -2.74 -19.64 -3.13
CA THR A 128 -1.80 -20.12 -2.11
C THR A 128 -0.52 -20.68 -2.73
N SER A 129 -0.65 -21.47 -3.80
CA SER A 129 0.51 -21.97 -4.54
C SER A 129 1.31 -20.84 -5.18
N THR A 130 0.64 -19.82 -5.74
CA THR A 130 1.30 -18.67 -6.36
C THR A 130 2.03 -17.82 -5.32
N CYS A 131 1.48 -17.64 -4.11
CA CYS A 131 2.20 -17.00 -3.00
C CYS A 131 3.50 -17.74 -2.69
N ASN A 132 3.46 -19.06 -2.55
CA ASN A 132 4.65 -19.88 -2.29
C ASN A 132 5.67 -19.84 -3.45
N ASN A 133 5.20 -19.78 -4.70
CA ASN A 133 6.08 -19.63 -5.86
C ASN A 133 6.78 -18.26 -5.87
N CYS A 134 6.09 -17.19 -5.44
CA CYS A 134 6.70 -15.88 -5.24
C CYS A 134 7.75 -15.90 -4.14
N HIS A 135 7.45 -16.57 -3.01
CA HIS A 135 8.43 -16.75 -1.94
C HIS A 135 9.66 -17.51 -2.43
N LEU A 136 9.50 -18.57 -3.22
CA LEU A 136 10.62 -19.27 -3.85
C LEU A 136 11.42 -18.38 -4.81
N ALA A 137 10.75 -17.67 -5.72
CA ALA A 137 11.40 -16.78 -6.69
C ALA A 137 12.20 -15.65 -6.03
N THR A 138 11.77 -15.24 -4.84
CA THR A 138 12.41 -14.18 -4.04
C THR A 138 13.37 -14.70 -2.97
N LYS A 139 13.65 -16.01 -2.93
CA LYS A 139 14.57 -16.67 -1.97
C LYS A 139 14.09 -16.65 -0.51
N HIS A 140 12.78 -16.73 -0.33
CA HIS A 140 12.06 -16.83 0.94
C HIS A 140 11.29 -18.16 1.06
N GLU A 141 11.75 -19.22 0.40
CA GLU A 141 11.07 -20.52 0.33
C GLU A 141 10.85 -21.21 1.69
N PHE A 142 11.57 -20.78 2.72
CA PHE A 142 11.34 -21.23 4.10
C PHE A 142 10.01 -20.70 4.69
N ASN A 143 9.45 -19.63 4.14
CA ASN A 143 8.17 -19.06 4.55
C ASN A 143 7.02 -19.70 3.76
N VAL A 144 6.62 -20.91 4.14
CA VAL A 144 5.59 -21.68 3.42
C VAL A 144 4.19 -21.36 3.92
N ILE A 145 3.34 -20.88 3.02
CA ILE A 145 1.92 -20.63 3.27
C ILE A 145 1.11 -21.91 3.03
N GLN A 146 0.22 -22.24 3.96
CA GLN A 146 -0.73 -23.33 3.84
C GLN A 146 -2.17 -22.82 3.82
N ILE A 147 -3.10 -23.67 3.41
CA ILE A 147 -4.53 -23.42 3.61
C ILE A 147 -4.78 -23.43 5.13
N PRO A 148 -5.39 -22.38 5.70
CA PRO A 148 -5.58 -22.30 7.15
C PRO A 148 -6.60 -23.35 7.62
N VAL A 149 -6.27 -24.02 8.72
CA VAL A 149 -7.12 -25.05 9.35
C VAL A 149 -7.93 -24.51 10.53
N THR A 150 -7.51 -23.37 11.08
CA THR A 150 -8.20 -22.65 12.16
C THR A 150 -8.31 -21.17 11.80
N PRO A 151 -9.40 -20.47 12.19
CA PRO A 151 -9.53 -19.04 11.96
C PRO A 151 -8.37 -18.24 12.58
N PRO A 152 -7.77 -17.28 11.84
CA PRO A 152 -6.68 -16.46 12.38
C PRO A 152 -7.17 -15.50 13.46
N ILE A 153 -8.42 -15.02 13.34
CA ILE A 153 -9.06 -14.05 14.23
C ILE A 153 -10.29 -14.71 14.86
N THR A 154 -10.21 -14.97 16.16
CA THR A 154 -11.19 -15.79 16.88
C THR A 154 -12.46 -15.05 17.29
N ASN A 155 -12.45 -13.71 17.23
CA ASN A 155 -13.59 -12.85 17.54
C ASN A 155 -14.32 -12.34 16.28
N GLN A 156 -14.15 -13.00 15.13
CA GLN A 156 -14.83 -12.67 13.88
C GLN A 156 -15.75 -13.81 13.42
N VAL A 157 -16.96 -13.47 12.95
CA VAL A 157 -17.89 -14.43 12.33
C VAL A 157 -17.67 -14.46 10.82
N TYR A 158 -17.34 -15.63 10.29
CA TYR A 158 -17.05 -15.81 8.86
C TYR A 158 -18.23 -16.27 8.02
N THR A 159 -19.31 -16.76 8.65
CA THR A 159 -20.56 -17.06 7.95
C THR A 159 -21.30 -15.77 7.56
N PRO A 160 -22.15 -15.79 6.52
CA PRO A 160 -23.00 -14.65 6.21
C PRO A 160 -23.83 -14.22 7.44
N PRO A 161 -24.00 -12.91 7.70
CA PRO A 161 -24.88 -12.46 8.75
C PRO A 161 -26.31 -12.94 8.49
N VAL A 162 -27.00 -13.41 9.53
CA VAL A 162 -28.39 -13.86 9.44
C VAL A 162 -29.28 -12.63 9.24
N GLY A 163 -29.60 -12.28 8.00
CA GLY A 163 -30.47 -11.13 7.71
C GLY A 163 -30.51 -10.70 6.24
N LYS A 164 -31.55 -11.18 5.53
CA LYS A 164 -32.05 -10.80 4.19
C LYS A 164 -31.01 -10.79 3.06
N ALA A 165 -31.03 -11.87 2.28
CA ALA A 165 -30.73 -11.79 0.86
C ALA A 165 -31.64 -10.72 0.22
N THR A 166 -31.13 -9.49 0.07
CA THR A 166 -31.68 -8.59 -0.94
C THR A 166 -31.07 -9.00 -2.28
N PRO A 167 -31.88 -9.29 -3.32
CA PRO A 167 -31.34 -9.51 -4.64
C PRO A 167 -30.68 -8.21 -5.10
N ASP A 168 -29.39 -8.28 -5.42
CA ASP A 168 -28.72 -7.17 -6.09
C ASP A 168 -29.27 -7.10 -7.51
N LYS A 169 -30.11 -6.10 -7.74
CA LYS A 169 -30.41 -5.61 -9.07
C LYS A 169 -29.44 -4.47 -9.32
N ARG A 170 -28.31 -4.77 -9.96
CA ARG A 170 -27.57 -3.86 -10.83
C ARG A 170 -26.74 -4.66 -11.81
#